data_AF-A0A1R4K5H1-F1
#
_entry.id   AF-A0A1R4K5H1-F1
#
_cell.length_a   1.000
_cell.length_b   1.000
_cell.length_c   1.000
_cell.angle_alpha   90.00
_cell.angle_beta   90.00
_cell.angle_gamma   90.00
#
_symmetry.space_group_name_H-M   'P 1'
#
loop_
_entity.id
_entity.type
_entity.pdbx_description
1 polymer ?
#
loop_
_entity_poly.entity_id
_entity_poly.type
_entity_poly.pdbx_seq_one_letter_code
_entity_poly.pdbx_strand_id
1 'polypeptide(L)'
;MTNVFIVDDDGMPIAGVDPEAIAAAGVRLAFDLAANCDDPEALDRITGQYLDQYGAAAFGYLAASALSIVVREVLAPTLQVTDAVGVDLRGGLRAAARDSTNGGGVAAS
;
A
#
# COMPACT_ATOMS: atom_id res chain seq x y z
N MET A 1 12.69 21.95 -4.60
CA MET A 1 11.30 21.64 -4.97
C MET A 1 11.27 21.36 -6.47
N THR A 2 11.40 20.08 -6.83
CA THR A 2 11.41 19.61 -8.22
C THR A 2 9.99 19.17 -8.54
N ASN A 3 9.30 19.92 -9.40
CA ASN A 3 7.95 19.57 -9.81
C ASN A 3 8.04 18.71 -11.08
N VAL A 4 7.41 17.54 -11.09
CA VAL A 4 7.36 16.65 -12.25
C VAL A 4 5.94 16.70 -12.81
N PHE A 5 5.81 16.75 -14.13
CA PHE A 5 4.51 16.66 -14.78
C PHE A 5 4.24 15.22 -15.19
N ILE A 6 3.06 14.71 -14.83
CA ILE A 6 2.48 13.51 -15.44
C ILE A 6 1.85 13.97 -16.75
N VAL A 7 2.23 13.32 -17.84
CA VAL A 7 1.68 13.58 -19.17
C VAL A 7 0.79 12.41 -19.60
N ASP A 8 -0.19 12.68 -20.45
CA ASP A 8 -0.91 11.64 -21.18
C ASP A 8 -0.09 11.10 -22.37
N ASP A 9 -0.70 10.20 -23.13
CA ASP A 9 -0.07 9.55 -24.28
C ASP A 9 0.27 10.52 -25.43
N ASP A 10 -0.37 11.70 -25.46
CA ASP A 10 -0.11 12.78 -26.43
C ASP A 10 0.93 13.79 -25.92
N GLY A 11 1.48 13.58 -24.72
CA GLY A 11 2.46 14.46 -24.09
C GLY A 11 1.83 15.69 -23.42
N MET A 12 0.51 15.75 -23.28
CA MET A 12 -0.17 16.83 -22.58
C MET A 12 -0.11 16.61 -21.07
N PRO A 13 0.27 17.63 -20.27
CA PRO A 13 0.35 17.50 -18.83
C PRO A 13 -1.05 17.36 -18.22
N ILE A 14 -1.30 16.20 -17.60
CA ILE A 14 -2.57 15.88 -16.91
C ILE A 14 -2.49 16.14 -15.40
N ALA A 15 -1.29 16.18 -14.82
CA ALA A 15 -1.08 16.53 -13.43
C ALA A 15 0.34 17.06 -13.17
N GLY A 16 0.49 17.93 -12.18
CA GLY A 16 1.79 18.29 -11.59
C GLY A 16 1.93 17.60 -10.24
N VAL A 17 3.09 16.98 -10.00
CA VAL A 17 3.37 16.24 -8.78
C VAL A 17 4.73 16.60 -8.23
N ASP A 18 4.76 16.80 -6.91
CA ASP A 18 5.99 16.93 -6.13
C ASP A 18 6.39 15.53 -5.61
N PRO A 19 7.47 14.91 -6.12
CA PRO A 19 7.89 13.58 -5.72
C PRO A 19 8.23 13.48 -4.23
N GLU A 20 8.74 14.56 -3.62
CA GLU A 20 9.05 14.58 -2.19
C GLU A 20 7.75 14.57 -1.37
N ALA A 21 6.74 15.30 -1.83
CA ALA A 21 5.42 15.29 -1.20
C ALA A 21 4.74 13.92 -1.34
N ILE A 22 4.83 13.26 -2.50
CA ILE A 22 4.32 11.90 -2.70
C ILE A 22 5.00 10.92 -1.76
N ALA A 23 6.33 10.96 -1.66
CA ALA A 23 7.07 10.05 -0.80
C ALA A 23 6.67 10.24 0.68
N ALA A 24 6.60 11.49 1.15
CA ALA A 24 6.18 11.79 2.52
C ALA A 24 4.74 11.36 2.80
N ALA A 25 3.82 11.58 1.86
CA ALA A 25 2.43 11.17 1.98
C ALA A 25 2.26 9.65 1.90
N GLY A 26 3.07 8.97 1.08
CA GLY A 26 3.13 7.50 1.00
C GLY A 26 3.59 6.86 2.31
N VAL A 27 4.56 7.47 3.01
CA VAL A 27 4.95 7.03 4.37
C VAL A 27 3.76 7.10 5.32
N ARG A 28 3.04 8.22 5.33
CA ARG A 28 1.88 8.39 6.21
C ARG A 28 0.78 7.39 5.88
N LEU A 29 0.40 7.27 4.60
CA LEU A 29 -0.60 6.29 4.19
C LEU A 29 -0.18 4.87 4.60
N ALA A 30 1.08 4.48 4.42
CA ALA A 30 1.55 3.15 4.80
C ALA A 30 1.29 2.84 6.28
N PHE A 31 1.65 3.76 7.18
CA PHE A 31 1.45 3.55 8.61
C PHE A 31 0.00 3.70 9.05
N ASP A 32 -0.77 4.60 8.43
CA ASP A 32 -2.21 4.72 8.67
C ASP A 32 -2.92 3.41 8.32
N LEU A 33 -2.61 2.81 7.16
CA LEU A 33 -3.16 1.51 6.76
C LEU A 33 -2.70 0.38 7.69
N ALA A 34 -1.41 0.34 8.05
CA ALA A 34 -0.90 -0.72 8.93
C ALA A 34 -1.50 -0.64 10.34
N ALA A 35 -1.72 0.56 10.88
CA ALA A 35 -2.27 0.76 12.22
C ALA A 35 -3.77 0.43 12.32
N ASN A 36 -4.49 0.43 11.19
CA ASN A 36 -5.93 0.15 11.12
C ASN A 36 -6.22 -1.11 10.29
N CYS A 37 -5.26 -2.03 10.17
CA CYS A 37 -5.35 -3.17 9.24
C CYS A 37 -6.48 -4.16 9.57
N ASP A 38 -7.06 -4.09 10.76
CA ASP A 38 -8.16 -4.90 11.27
C ASP A 38 -9.54 -4.22 11.18
N ASP A 39 -9.60 -2.98 10.68
CA ASP A 39 -10.84 -2.21 10.49
C ASP A 39 -11.04 -1.85 9.00
N PRO A 40 -11.77 -2.67 8.21
CA PRO A 40 -12.01 -2.41 6.80
C PRO A 40 -12.68 -1.04 6.52
N GLU A 41 -13.57 -0.58 7.41
CA GLU A 41 -14.25 0.71 7.24
C GLU A 41 -13.28 1.88 7.45
N ALA A 42 -12.31 1.74 8.36
CA ALA A 42 -11.24 2.71 8.51
C ALA A 42 -10.32 2.71 7.29
N LEU A 43 -9.96 1.55 6.74
CA LEU A 43 -9.12 1.45 5.54
C LEU A 43 -9.76 2.14 4.33
N ASP A 44 -11.05 1.92 4.09
CA ASP A 44 -11.79 2.57 3.01
C ASP A 44 -11.83 4.09 3.20
N ARG A 45 -12.07 4.55 4.43
CA ARG A 45 -12.12 5.98 4.77
C ARG A 45 -10.77 6.66 4.59
N ILE A 46 -9.69 6.05 5.08
CA ILE A 46 -8.33 6.55 4.94
C ILE A 46 -7.98 6.62 3.45
N THR A 47 -8.21 5.54 2.71
CA THR A 47 -7.96 5.48 1.27
C THR A 47 -8.73 6.57 0.52
N GLY A 48 -10.02 6.76 0.82
CA GLY A 48 -10.85 7.82 0.26
C GLY A 48 -10.32 9.22 0.55
N GLN A 49 -9.88 9.49 1.79
CA GLN A 49 -9.30 10.78 2.16
C GLN A 49 -8.04 11.12 1.35
N TYR A 50 -7.13 10.14 1.18
CA TYR A 50 -5.93 10.35 0.38
C TYR A 50 -6.25 10.46 -1.12
N LEU A 51 -7.23 9.71 -1.62
CA LEU A 51 -7.69 9.81 -3.00
C LEU A 51 -8.30 11.19 -3.29
N ASP A 52 -9.14 11.70 -2.39
CA ASP A 52 -9.74 13.04 -2.51
C ASP A 52 -8.69 14.15 -2.42
N GLN A 53 -7.68 13.99 -1.56
CA GLN A 53 -6.64 14.99 -1.35
C GLN A 53 -5.67 15.10 -2.53
N TYR A 54 -5.24 13.98 -3.12
CA TYR A 54 -4.21 13.96 -4.15
C TYR A 54 -4.77 13.74 -5.57
N GLY A 55 -6.02 13.33 -5.69
CA GLY A 55 -6.65 12.96 -6.95
C GLY A 55 -6.18 11.60 -7.47
N ALA A 56 -6.98 11.00 -8.36
CA ALA A 56 -6.76 9.64 -8.87
C ALA A 56 -5.39 9.43 -9.54
N ALA A 57 -4.91 10.43 -10.28
CA ALA A 57 -3.64 10.33 -11.01
C ALA A 57 -2.42 10.25 -10.06
N ALA A 58 -2.35 11.11 -9.03
CA ALA A 58 -1.26 11.08 -8.08
C ALA A 58 -1.41 9.97 -7.03
N PHE A 59 -2.64 9.57 -6.73
CA PHE A 59 -2.93 8.50 -5.77
C PHE A 59 -2.26 7.18 -6.15
N GLY A 60 -2.19 6.82 -7.44
CA GLY A 60 -1.49 5.60 -7.88
C GLY A 60 -0.02 5.55 -7.44
N TYR A 61 0.71 6.66 -7.58
CA TYR A 61 2.11 6.76 -7.15
C TYR A 61 2.23 6.72 -5.63
N LEU A 62 1.31 7.37 -4.93
CA LEU A 62 1.24 7.39 -3.48
C LEU A 62 0.96 5.99 -2.91
N ALA A 63 0.00 5.26 -3.49
CA ALA A 63 -0.34 3.89 -3.13
C ALA A 63 0.82 2.92 -3.39
N ALA A 64 1.51 3.06 -4.53
CA ALA A 64 2.69 2.26 -4.83
C ALA A 64 3.84 2.52 -3.83
N SER A 65 4.06 3.78 -3.46
CA SER A 65 5.02 4.16 -2.42
C SER A 65 4.63 3.56 -1.06
N ALA A 66 3.37 3.70 -0.67
CA ALA A 66 2.86 3.17 0.59
C ALA A 66 2.99 1.64 0.66
N LEU A 67 2.66 0.92 -0.42
CA LEU A 67 2.80 -0.53 -0.49
C LEU A 67 4.26 -0.98 -0.30
N SER A 68 5.22 -0.30 -0.96
CA SER A 68 6.65 -0.59 -0.79
C SER A 68 7.08 -0.43 0.67
N ILE A 69 6.59 0.61 1.35
CA ILE A 69 6.88 0.90 2.75
C ILE A 69 6.24 -0.14 3.67
N VAL A 70 4.97 -0.50 3.47
CA VAL A 70 4.32 -1.57 4.24
C VAL A 70 5.11 -2.88 4.12
N VAL A 71 5.54 -3.26 2.92
CA VAL A 71 6.31 -4.51 2.72
C VAL A 71 7.66 -4.46 3.45
N ARG A 72 8.40 -3.36 3.33
CA ARG A 72 9.79 -3.25 3.83
C ARG A 72 9.86 -2.91 5.32
N GLU A 73 9.03 -2.00 5.77
CA GLU A 73 9.13 -1.38 7.10
C GLU A 73 8.12 -1.97 8.11
N VAL A 74 7.07 -2.67 7.64
CA VAL A 74 6.08 -3.30 8.52
C VAL A 74 6.11 -4.81 8.41
N LEU A 75 5.88 -5.36 7.22
CA LEU A 75 5.76 -6.80 7.02
C LEU A 75 7.09 -7.51 7.22
N ALA A 76 8.18 -7.02 6.63
CA ALA A 76 9.49 -7.66 6.78
C ALA A 76 9.94 -7.79 8.24
N PRO A 77 9.93 -6.73 9.10
CA PRO A 77 10.29 -6.89 10.51
C PRO A 77 9.28 -7.74 11.29
N THR A 78 7.99 -7.68 10.97
CA THR A 78 6.99 -8.57 11.58
C THR A 78 7.33 -10.03 11.33
N LEU A 79 7.67 -10.39 10.09
CA LEU A 79 8.07 -11.75 9.73
C LEU A 79 9.38 -12.16 10.42
N GLN A 80 10.34 -11.25 10.57
CA GLN A 80 11.58 -11.53 11.31
C GLN A 80 11.29 -11.85 12.79
N VAL A 81 10.37 -11.12 13.42
CA VAL A 81 9.95 -11.40 14.80
C VAL A 81 9.24 -12.75 14.89
N THR A 82 8.33 -13.06 13.95
CA THR A 82 7.62 -14.35 13.96
C THR A 82 8.57 -15.53 13.74
N ASP A 83 9.53 -15.38 12.82
CA ASP A 83 10.57 -16.38 12.58
C ASP A 83 11.39 -16.62 13.86
N ALA A 84 11.74 -15.55 14.61
CA ALA A 84 12.51 -15.63 15.86
C ALA A 84 11.76 -16.34 17.01
N VAL A 85 10.43 -16.32 17.02
CA VAL A 85 9.59 -17.05 18.00
C VAL A 85 9.10 -18.40 17.48
N GLY A 86 9.57 -18.85 16.33
CA GLY A 86 9.24 -20.16 15.75
C GLY A 86 7.88 -20.25 15.05
N VAL A 87 7.28 -19.11 14.68
CA VAL A 87 6.01 -19.05 13.94
C VAL A 87 6.29 -18.80 12.46
N ASP A 88 6.02 -19.80 11.60
CA ASP A 88 6.23 -19.70 10.15
C ASP A 88 5.06 -18.99 9.42
N LEU A 89 5.05 -17.66 9.50
CA LEU A 89 4.11 -16.85 8.70
C LEU A 89 4.47 -16.81 7.21
N ARG A 90 5.74 -17.01 6.84
CA ARG A 90 6.18 -17.01 5.44
C ARG A 90 5.60 -18.18 4.66
N GLY A 91 5.53 -19.36 5.29
CA GLY A 91 4.83 -20.53 4.77
C GLY A 91 3.35 -20.24 4.54
N GLY A 92 2.68 -19.63 5.52
CA GLY A 92 1.27 -19.21 5.42
C GLY A 92 1.00 -18.28 4.25
N LEU A 93 1.83 -17.24 4.06
CA LEU A 93 1.71 -16.33 2.92
C LEU A 93 1.84 -17.05 1.57
N ARG A 94 2.78 -18.00 1.44
CA ARG A 94 2.95 -18.80 0.21
C ARG A 94 1.77 -19.74 -0.03
N ALA A 95 1.17 -20.30 1.02
CA ALA A 95 -0.03 -21.12 0.91
C ALA A 95 -1.22 -20.29 0.43
N ALA A 96 -1.48 -19.15 1.07
CA ALA A 96 -2.56 -18.23 0.68
C ALA A 96 -2.43 -17.73 -0.76
N ALA A 97 -1.19 -17.47 -1.23
CA ALA A 97 -0.95 -17.10 -2.61
C ALA A 97 -1.35 -18.21 -3.61
N ARG A 98 -1.11 -19.49 -3.28
CA ARG A 98 -1.53 -20.62 -4.12
C ARG A 98 -3.05 -20.78 -4.12
N ASP A 99 -3.70 -20.62 -2.98
CA ASP A 99 -5.15 -20.74 -2.86
C ASP A 99 -5.88 -19.63 -3.63
N SER A 100 -5.35 -18.41 -3.59
CA SER A 100 -5.88 -17.27 -4.34
C SER A 100 -5.86 -17.48 -5.85
N THR A 101 -4.88 -18.24 -6.37
CA THR A 101 -4.78 -18.58 -7.79
C THR A 101 -5.63 -19.78 -8.21
N ASN A 102 -6.07 -20.61 -7.24
CA ASN A 102 -6.81 -21.85 -7.49
C ASN A 102 -8.34 -21.71 -7.35
N GLY A 103 -8.83 -20.56 -6.88
CA GLY A 103 -10.25 -20.25 -6.76
C GLY A 103 -10.88 -20.77 -5.47
N GLY A 104 -11.25 -19.86 -4.55
CA GLY A 104 -12.03 -20.23 -3.37
C GLY A 104 -12.14 -19.10 -2.36
N GLY A 105 -13.35 -18.58 -2.18
CA GLY A 105 -13.68 -17.62 -1.15
C GLY A 105 -13.26 -18.09 0.23
N VAL A 106 -12.81 -17.13 1.04
CA VAL A 106 -12.44 -17.35 2.44
C VAL A 106 -13.72 -17.74 3.19
N ALA A 107 -13.85 -19.02 3.49
CA ALA A 107 -14.65 -19.46 4.62
C ALA A 107 -13.93 -18.98 5.88
N ALA A 108 -14.53 -18.00 6.54
CA ALA A 108 -14.20 -17.62 7.89
C ALA A 108 -14.25 -18.86 8.80
N SER A 109 -13.25 -19.01 9.66
CA SER A 109 -13.28 -19.86 10.84
C SER A 109 -12.65 -19.08 11.98
#